data_AF-A0A927A0H6-F1
#
_entry.id   AF-A0A927A0H6-F1
#
_cell.length_a   1.000
_cell.length_b   1.000
_cell.length_c   1.000
_cell.angle_alpha   90.00
_cell.angle_beta   90.00
_cell.angle_gamma   90.00
#
_symmetry.space_group_name_H-M   'P 1'
#
loop_
_entity.id
_entity.type
_entity.pdbx_description
1 polymer ?
#
loop_
_entity_poly.entity_id
_entity_poly.type
_entity_poly.pdbx_seq_one_letter_code
_entity_poly.pdbx_strand_id
1 'polypeptide(L)'
;MVEAHSQKQQIQQVVYRILDANLDRAREGLRIIEEWCRFGLNDAQLAETCKHLRQEVSNWHSAQIRAARDTPGDPGTVLTHPQEEQRSSITSLLQANFCRVQEALRVLEEYGKLHDANMGKVFKQMRYQVYTLESTLMGHQRHQLLWRSHLYLVTSPVDNLLETVEASLKGGLTLLQYREKTADDLIRLQRARKLKQLCHDYGALFIINDRVDLALAVDADGVHLGQQDMPIAVARQLLGPQRLIGRSTTNQQEMQGAITEGADYIGVGPVYETPTKVGKAAAGLNYVSYAAKNCSIPWFAIGGIDASNINDVIDAGAQRVAVVRSLMQAEQPTLVTQYFISQLYRK
;
A
#
# COMPACT_ATOMS: atom_id res chain seq x y z
N MET A 1 20.30 21.20 -52.94
CA MET A 1 20.41 19.86 -52.31
C MET A 1 21.33 19.82 -51.08
N VAL A 2 22.32 20.70 -50.93
CA VAL A 2 23.24 20.72 -49.77
C VAL A 2 22.55 21.16 -48.46
N GLU A 3 21.65 22.15 -48.51
CA GLU A 3 20.95 22.67 -47.32
C GLU A 3 20.02 21.64 -46.64
N ALA A 4 19.26 20.87 -47.42
CA ALA A 4 18.36 19.84 -46.89
C ALA A 4 19.11 18.67 -46.21
N HIS A 5 20.32 18.36 -46.67
CA HIS A 5 21.16 17.33 -46.06
C HIS A 5 21.76 17.81 -44.73
N SER A 6 22.22 19.06 -44.70
CA SER A 6 22.73 19.72 -43.48
C SER A 6 21.64 19.82 -42.39
N GLN A 7 20.42 20.20 -42.77
CA GLN A 7 19.30 20.30 -41.84
C GLN A 7 18.90 18.93 -41.26
N LYS A 8 18.92 17.87 -42.09
CA LYS A 8 18.62 16.50 -41.64
C LYS A 8 19.65 15.97 -40.65
N GLN A 9 20.94 16.23 -40.87
CA GLN A 9 22.00 15.85 -39.94
C GLN A 9 21.90 16.61 -38.61
N GLN A 10 21.57 17.91 -38.65
CA GLN A 10 21.36 18.71 -37.45
C GLN A 10 20.17 18.21 -36.62
N ILE A 11 19.03 17.91 -37.26
CA ILE A 11 17.87 17.32 -36.58
C ILE A 11 18.22 15.97 -35.95
N GLN A 12 18.97 15.12 -36.66
CA GLN A 12 19.40 13.83 -36.14
C GLN A 12 20.28 13.97 -34.89
N GLN A 13 21.21 14.93 -34.88
CA GLN A 13 22.05 15.21 -33.72
C GLN A 13 21.22 15.69 -32.52
N VAL A 14 20.21 16.53 -32.74
CA VAL A 14 19.27 16.96 -31.69
C VAL A 14 18.48 15.77 -31.15
N VAL A 15 17.98 14.88 -32.01
CA VAL A 15 17.28 13.65 -31.59
C VAL A 15 18.21 12.79 -30.72
N TYR A 16 19.48 12.62 -31.09
CA TYR A 16 20.43 11.86 -30.28
C TYR A 16 20.69 12.49 -28.91
N ARG A 17 20.79 13.82 -28.81
CA ARG A 17 20.87 14.51 -27.50
C ARG A 17 19.66 14.24 -26.62
N ILE A 18 18.46 14.27 -27.20
CA ILE A 18 17.22 13.98 -26.49
C ILE A 18 17.19 12.54 -26.01
N LEU A 19 17.59 11.59 -26.87
CA LEU A 19 17.66 10.18 -26.49
C LEU A 19 18.71 9.92 -25.40
N ASP A 20 19.92 10.49 -25.49
CA ASP A 20 20.98 10.35 -24.48
C ASP A 20 20.49 10.77 -23.10
N ALA A 21 19.95 11.99 -22.99
CA ALA A 21 19.49 12.54 -21.72
C ALA A 21 18.39 11.69 -21.07
N ASN A 22 17.44 11.16 -21.86
CA ASN A 22 16.32 10.39 -21.32
C ASN A 22 16.66 8.92 -21.05
N LEU A 23 17.61 8.33 -21.77
CA LEU A 23 18.16 7.01 -21.44
C LEU A 23 18.86 7.05 -20.07
N ASP A 24 19.65 8.09 -19.80
CA ASP A 24 20.30 8.26 -18.50
C ASP A 24 19.29 8.56 -17.38
N ARG A 25 18.37 9.52 -17.56
CA ARG A 25 17.30 9.80 -16.57
C ARG A 25 16.48 8.58 -16.18
N ALA A 26 16.07 7.77 -17.17
CA ALA A 26 15.32 6.54 -16.91
C ALA A 26 16.17 5.54 -16.08
N ARG A 27 17.45 5.36 -16.42
CA ARG A 27 18.34 4.44 -15.69
C ARG A 27 18.65 4.92 -14.28
N GLU A 28 18.83 6.21 -14.06
CA GLU A 28 19.08 6.81 -12.75
C GLU A 28 17.85 6.71 -11.85
N GLY A 29 16.67 7.07 -12.35
CA GLY A 29 15.42 6.94 -11.58
C GLY A 29 15.12 5.49 -11.20
N LEU A 30 15.29 4.55 -12.14
CA LEU A 30 15.16 3.12 -11.87
C LEU A 30 16.21 2.62 -10.86
N ARG A 31 17.41 3.21 -10.84
CA ARG A 31 18.44 2.84 -9.85
C ARG A 31 18.02 3.26 -8.45
N ILE A 32 17.45 4.45 -8.27
CA ILE A 32 16.96 4.89 -6.96
C ILE A 32 15.86 3.94 -6.44
N ILE A 33 14.94 3.53 -7.32
CA ILE A 33 13.88 2.57 -6.98
C ILE A 33 14.47 1.20 -6.63
N GLU A 34 15.42 0.70 -7.42
CA GLU A 34 16.13 -0.57 -7.19
C GLU A 34 16.75 -0.63 -5.78
N GLU A 35 17.44 0.42 -5.36
CA GLU A 35 18.11 0.45 -4.06
C GLU A 35 17.11 0.42 -2.89
N TRP A 36 15.92 1.04 -3.04
CA TRP A 36 14.87 0.90 -2.03
C TRP A 36 14.31 -0.52 -1.97
N CYS A 37 14.09 -1.17 -3.12
CA CYS A 37 13.69 -2.58 -3.15
C CYS A 37 14.71 -3.47 -2.43
N ARG A 38 16.02 -3.23 -2.67
CA ARG A 38 17.12 -4.00 -2.06
C ARG A 38 17.27 -3.77 -0.56
N PHE A 39 17.37 -2.51 -0.15
CA PHE A 39 17.78 -2.18 1.22
C PHE A 39 16.62 -1.75 2.12
N GLY A 40 15.60 -1.11 1.55
CA GLY A 40 14.40 -0.70 2.28
C GLY A 40 13.43 -1.86 2.49
N LEU A 41 13.14 -2.60 1.42
CA LEU A 41 12.16 -3.69 1.44
C LEU A 41 12.79 -5.08 1.65
N ASN A 42 14.08 -5.24 1.38
CA ASN A 42 14.75 -6.55 1.28
C ASN A 42 14.01 -7.51 0.32
N ASP A 43 13.45 -6.96 -0.77
CA ASP A 43 12.69 -7.71 -1.76
C ASP A 43 13.56 -7.97 -3.00
N ALA A 44 14.04 -9.22 -3.11
CA ALA A 44 14.92 -9.63 -4.20
C ALA A 44 14.23 -9.59 -5.57
N GLN A 45 12.93 -9.90 -5.64
CA GLN A 45 12.19 -10.00 -6.89
C GLN A 45 11.92 -8.60 -7.48
N LEU A 46 11.53 -7.65 -6.63
CA LEU A 46 11.36 -6.26 -7.05
C LEU A 46 12.69 -5.63 -7.46
N ALA A 47 13.76 -5.93 -6.72
CA ALA A 47 15.11 -5.47 -7.07
C ALA A 47 15.56 -6.01 -8.44
N GLU A 48 15.34 -7.30 -8.70
CA GLU A 48 15.66 -7.93 -9.99
C GLU A 48 14.85 -7.31 -11.14
N THR A 49 13.56 -7.05 -10.92
CA THR A 49 12.70 -6.37 -11.91
C THR A 49 13.27 -4.99 -12.28
N CYS A 50 13.67 -4.19 -11.28
CA CYS A 50 14.27 -2.87 -11.51
C CYS A 50 15.59 -2.99 -12.30
N LYS A 51 16.44 -3.96 -11.93
CA LYS A 51 17.71 -4.25 -12.59
C LYS A 51 17.51 -4.64 -14.04
N HIS A 52 16.52 -5.50 -14.35
CA HIS A 52 16.21 -5.92 -15.71
C HIS A 52 15.77 -4.73 -16.57
N LEU A 53 14.84 -3.90 -16.08
CA LEU A 53 14.42 -2.69 -16.77
C LEU A 53 15.62 -1.76 -17.04
N ARG A 54 16.49 -1.55 -16.06
CA ARG A 54 17.72 -0.76 -16.22
C ARG A 54 18.65 -1.30 -17.30
N GLN A 55 18.81 -2.62 -17.36
CA GLN A 55 19.64 -3.27 -18.37
C GLN A 55 19.02 -3.11 -19.76
N GLU A 56 17.71 -3.26 -19.87
CA GLU A 56 16.97 -3.06 -21.12
C GLU A 56 17.12 -1.63 -21.65
N VAL A 57 16.97 -0.60 -20.79
CA VAL A 57 17.26 0.79 -21.18
C VAL A 57 18.71 0.93 -21.64
N SER A 58 19.66 0.32 -20.93
CA SER A 58 21.09 0.40 -21.25
C SER A 58 21.44 -0.16 -22.64
N ASN A 59 20.71 -1.17 -23.11
CA ASN A 59 20.94 -1.79 -24.41
C ASN A 59 20.64 -0.85 -25.58
N TRP A 60 19.78 0.15 -25.38
CA TRP A 60 19.44 1.18 -26.38
C TRP A 60 20.41 2.35 -26.39
N HIS A 61 21.31 2.45 -25.39
CA HIS A 61 22.29 3.51 -25.32
C HIS A 61 23.49 3.16 -26.19
N SER A 62 23.41 3.47 -27.48
CA SER A 62 24.49 3.21 -28.42
C SER A 62 25.65 4.20 -28.24
N ALA A 63 26.82 3.86 -28.79
CA ALA A 63 27.96 4.78 -28.79
C ALA A 63 27.66 6.09 -29.55
N GLN A 64 26.83 6.02 -30.60
CA GLN A 64 26.42 7.19 -31.39
C GLN A 64 25.54 8.15 -30.59
N ILE A 65 24.57 7.61 -29.83
CA ILE A 65 23.72 8.41 -28.95
C ILE A 65 24.56 9.05 -27.85
N ARG A 66 25.45 8.27 -27.20
CA ARG A 66 26.38 8.80 -26.18
C ARG A 66 27.27 9.92 -26.70
N ALA A 67 27.77 9.80 -27.94
CA ALA A 67 28.66 10.79 -28.53
C ALA A 67 27.95 12.12 -28.82
N ALA A 68 26.62 12.15 -28.86
CA ALA A 68 25.85 13.38 -29.05
C ALA A 68 25.75 14.24 -27.78
N ARG A 69 26.16 13.71 -26.62
CA ARG A 69 26.09 14.41 -25.33
C ARG A 69 26.79 15.77 -25.38
N ASP A 70 26.06 16.79 -24.95
CA ASP A 70 26.56 18.16 -24.83
C ASP A 70 25.93 18.80 -23.59
N THR A 71 26.51 18.48 -22.43
CA THR A 71 26.10 19.03 -21.13
C THR A 71 26.41 20.53 -21.01
N PRO A 72 27.57 21.05 -21.43
CA PRO A 72 27.84 22.49 -21.35
C PRO A 72 26.88 23.33 -22.20
N GLY A 73 26.42 22.81 -23.34
CA GLY A 73 25.44 23.45 -24.21
C GLY A 73 23.99 23.02 -23.95
N ASP A 74 23.68 22.36 -22.84
CA ASP A 74 22.31 22.00 -22.48
C ASP A 74 21.65 23.15 -21.67
N PRO A 75 20.63 23.83 -22.22
CA PRO A 75 19.95 24.93 -21.52
C PRO A 75 19.19 24.46 -20.26
N GLY A 76 18.97 23.15 -20.11
CA GLY A 76 18.28 22.57 -18.96
C GLY A 76 19.10 22.52 -17.67
N THR A 77 20.43 22.67 -17.71
CA THR A 77 21.29 22.49 -16.52
C THR A 77 21.10 23.58 -15.47
N VAL A 78 20.52 24.72 -15.85
CA VAL A 78 20.24 25.86 -14.95
C VAL A 78 18.77 25.92 -14.52
N LEU A 79 17.92 25.04 -15.06
CA LEU A 79 16.51 24.98 -14.69
C LEU A 79 16.37 24.16 -13.41
N THR A 80 15.82 24.78 -12.37
CA THR A 80 15.55 24.14 -11.08
C THR A 80 14.16 24.53 -10.62
N HIS A 81 13.42 23.60 -10.04
CA HIS A 81 12.18 23.90 -9.33
C HIS A 81 12.40 23.90 -7.80
N PRO A 82 11.87 24.87 -7.03
CA PRO A 82 12.04 24.90 -5.56
C PRO A 82 11.60 23.63 -4.83
N GLN A 83 10.65 22.88 -5.41
CA GLN A 83 10.21 21.59 -4.87
C GLN A 83 11.19 20.43 -5.13
N GLU A 84 12.30 20.64 -5.84
CA GLU A 84 13.34 19.63 -6.03
C GLU A 84 14.24 19.46 -4.79
N GLU A 85 14.37 20.49 -3.96
CA GLU A 85 15.29 20.52 -2.83
C GLU A 85 14.81 19.73 -1.60
N GLN A 86 13.50 19.49 -1.48
CA GLN A 86 12.91 18.82 -0.32
C GLN A 86 12.17 17.54 -0.72
N ARG A 87 12.41 16.48 0.05
CA ARG A 87 11.66 15.22 0.02
C ARG A 87 11.21 14.93 1.45
N SER A 88 9.90 14.86 1.67
CA SER A 88 9.32 14.73 3.02
C SER A 88 9.22 13.29 3.51
N SER A 89 9.27 12.31 2.60
CA SER A 89 9.17 10.88 2.92
C SER A 89 9.76 9.99 1.84
N ILE A 90 10.03 8.72 2.17
CA ILE A 90 10.42 7.70 1.19
C ILE A 90 9.35 7.53 0.11
N THR A 91 8.06 7.55 0.47
CA THR A 91 6.96 7.49 -0.51
C THR A 91 7.05 8.64 -1.52
N SER A 92 7.27 9.87 -1.04
CA SER A 92 7.44 11.05 -1.92
C SER A 92 8.68 10.94 -2.83
N LEU A 93 9.78 10.38 -2.31
CA LEU A 93 11.01 10.13 -3.07
C LEU A 93 10.76 9.14 -4.20
N LEU A 94 10.09 8.02 -3.90
CA LEU A 94 9.82 6.97 -4.87
C LEU A 94 8.84 7.43 -5.94
N GLN A 95 7.73 8.09 -5.55
CA GLN A 95 6.76 8.65 -6.50
C GLN A 95 7.42 9.64 -7.47
N ALA A 96 8.24 10.57 -6.96
CA ALA A 96 8.95 11.52 -7.82
C ALA A 96 9.87 10.81 -8.84
N ASN A 97 10.55 9.74 -8.43
CA ASN A 97 11.41 8.98 -9.34
C ASN A 97 10.63 8.10 -10.32
N PHE A 98 9.49 7.53 -9.91
CA PHE A 98 8.59 6.86 -10.85
C PHE A 98 8.09 7.82 -11.93
N CYS A 99 7.62 9.02 -11.55
CA CYS A 99 7.20 10.05 -12.51
C CYS A 99 8.34 10.38 -13.51
N ARG A 100 9.55 10.66 -13.02
CA ARG A 100 10.71 10.98 -13.87
C ARG A 100 11.06 9.85 -14.83
N VAL A 101 11.02 8.58 -14.37
CA VAL A 101 11.24 7.42 -15.25
C VAL A 101 10.14 7.36 -16.30
N GLN A 102 8.87 7.51 -15.92
CA GLN A 102 7.73 7.44 -16.85
C GLN A 102 7.78 8.54 -17.91
N GLU A 103 8.14 9.77 -17.51
CA GLU A 103 8.37 10.91 -18.41
C GLU A 103 9.51 10.62 -19.38
N ALA A 104 10.66 10.16 -18.87
CA ALA A 104 11.81 9.81 -19.70
C ALA A 104 11.48 8.70 -20.71
N LEU A 105 10.81 7.63 -20.27
CA LEU A 105 10.37 6.54 -21.17
C LEU A 105 9.34 7.03 -22.20
N ARG A 106 8.51 8.03 -21.88
CA ARG A 106 7.58 8.65 -22.85
C ARG A 106 8.33 9.44 -23.90
N VAL A 107 9.37 10.19 -23.52
CA VAL A 107 10.24 10.87 -24.49
C VAL A 107 10.94 9.84 -25.38
N LEU A 108 11.47 8.76 -24.82
CA LEU A 108 12.13 7.67 -25.57
C LEU A 108 11.16 6.94 -26.50
N GLU A 109 9.91 6.75 -26.09
CA GLU A 109 8.87 6.17 -26.93
C GLU A 109 8.62 7.02 -28.18
N GLU A 110 8.46 8.34 -28.03
CA GLU A 110 8.08 9.21 -29.14
C GLU A 110 9.27 9.60 -30.02
N TYR A 111 10.37 10.09 -29.44
CA TYR A 111 11.57 10.43 -30.20
C TYR A 111 12.29 9.18 -30.73
N GLY A 112 12.18 8.04 -30.05
CA GLY A 112 12.74 6.77 -30.50
C GLY A 112 12.18 6.36 -31.87
N LYS A 113 10.91 6.66 -32.18
CA LYS A 113 10.30 6.36 -33.50
C LYS A 113 11.01 7.08 -34.66
N LEU A 114 11.68 8.21 -34.39
CA LEU A 114 12.48 8.93 -35.39
C LEU A 114 13.86 8.30 -35.61
N HIS A 115 14.32 7.48 -34.66
CA HIS A 115 15.62 6.80 -34.72
C HIS A 115 15.51 5.33 -35.16
N ASP A 116 14.63 4.57 -34.51
CA ASP A 116 14.36 3.15 -34.77
C ASP A 116 12.89 2.83 -34.39
N ALA A 117 12.13 2.28 -35.34
CA ALA A 117 10.72 1.97 -35.13
C ALA A 117 10.47 0.93 -34.02
N ASN A 118 11.44 0.06 -33.72
CA ASN A 118 11.36 -0.90 -32.62
C ASN A 118 11.59 -0.24 -31.26
N MET A 119 12.41 0.81 -31.20
CA MET A 119 12.66 1.56 -29.96
C MET A 119 11.35 2.09 -29.36
N GLY A 120 10.48 2.68 -30.21
CA GLY A 120 9.18 3.17 -29.77
C GLY A 120 8.27 2.06 -29.20
N LYS A 121 8.29 0.86 -29.78
CA LYS A 121 7.49 -0.28 -29.29
C LYS A 121 7.99 -0.75 -27.92
N VAL A 122 9.31 -0.88 -27.77
CA VAL A 122 9.93 -1.33 -26.52
C VAL A 122 9.65 -0.34 -25.40
N PHE A 123 9.92 0.96 -25.60
CA PHE A 123 9.70 1.94 -24.54
C PHE A 123 8.22 2.13 -24.17
N LYS A 124 7.29 1.90 -25.10
CA LYS A 124 5.86 1.80 -24.77
C LYS A 124 5.58 0.64 -23.80
N GLN A 125 6.14 -0.54 -24.05
CA GLN A 125 5.97 -1.71 -23.16
C GLN A 125 6.62 -1.48 -21.80
N MET A 126 7.84 -0.93 -21.78
CA MET A 126 8.55 -0.59 -20.54
C MET A 126 7.78 0.40 -19.68
N ARG A 127 7.09 1.39 -20.27
CA ARG A 127 6.22 2.30 -19.51
C ARG A 127 5.13 1.56 -18.74
N TYR A 128 4.47 0.58 -19.38
CA TYR A 128 3.45 -0.22 -18.70
C TYR A 128 4.06 -1.06 -17.58
N GLN A 129 5.24 -1.65 -17.79
CA GLN A 129 5.96 -2.38 -16.75
C GLN A 129 6.30 -1.48 -15.56
N VAL A 130 6.71 -0.23 -15.80
CA VAL A 130 6.98 0.75 -14.73
C VAL A 130 5.71 1.15 -13.97
N TYR A 131 4.55 1.30 -14.64
CA TYR A 131 3.27 1.54 -13.95
C TYR A 131 2.87 0.37 -13.05
N THR A 132 3.08 -0.86 -13.52
CA THR A 132 2.83 -2.05 -12.71
C THR A 132 3.80 -2.10 -11.52
N LEU A 133 5.09 -1.83 -11.74
CA LEU A 133 6.10 -1.80 -10.68
C LEU A 133 5.77 -0.75 -9.60
N GLU A 134 5.40 0.46 -10.00
CA GLU A 134 4.96 1.52 -9.08
C GLU A 134 3.77 1.04 -8.24
N SER A 135 2.74 0.52 -8.90
CA SER A 135 1.53 0.05 -8.25
C SER A 135 1.84 -1.04 -7.21
N THR A 136 2.65 -2.04 -7.60
CA THR A 136 3.05 -3.15 -6.73
C THR A 136 3.85 -2.66 -5.53
N LEU A 137 4.81 -1.76 -5.74
CA LEU A 137 5.66 -1.25 -4.66
C LEU A 137 4.84 -0.46 -3.63
N MET A 138 3.88 0.36 -4.09
CA MET A 138 2.99 1.11 -3.21
C MET A 138 2.03 0.19 -2.42
N GLY A 139 1.55 -0.90 -3.03
CA GLY A 139 0.74 -1.90 -2.32
C GLY A 139 1.52 -2.75 -1.33
N HIS A 140 2.81 -3.01 -1.59
CA HIS A 140 3.66 -3.83 -0.73
C HIS A 140 3.78 -3.24 0.68
N GLN A 141 3.88 -1.92 0.81
CA GLN A 141 3.97 -1.24 2.10
C GLN A 141 2.74 -1.52 2.98
N ARG A 142 1.53 -1.50 2.41
CA ARG A 142 0.30 -1.80 3.16
C ARG A 142 0.29 -3.24 3.65
N HIS A 143 0.66 -4.18 2.79
CA HIS A 143 0.72 -5.59 3.14
C HIS A 143 1.76 -5.86 4.23
N GLN A 144 2.96 -5.28 4.13
CA GLN A 144 3.98 -5.40 5.17
C GLN A 144 3.50 -4.87 6.53
N LEU A 145 2.83 -3.71 6.53
CA LEU A 145 2.29 -3.13 7.76
C LEU A 145 1.15 -4.00 8.33
N LEU A 146 0.30 -4.59 7.49
CA LEU A 146 -0.72 -5.56 7.89
C LEU A 146 -0.08 -6.79 8.56
N TRP A 147 0.97 -7.36 7.96
CA TRP A 147 1.70 -8.50 8.52
C TRP A 147 2.34 -8.20 9.88
N ARG A 148 2.84 -6.96 10.07
CA ARG A 148 3.46 -6.51 11.33
C ARG A 148 2.45 -6.02 12.37
N SER A 149 1.20 -5.81 12.00
CA SER A 149 0.15 -5.37 12.92
C SER A 149 -0.33 -6.53 13.77
N HIS A 150 -0.12 -6.45 15.09
CA HIS A 150 -0.56 -7.48 16.04
C HIS A 150 -1.86 -7.10 16.74
N LEU A 151 -2.10 -5.80 16.93
CA LEU A 151 -3.31 -5.27 17.53
C LEU A 151 -4.13 -4.49 16.50
N TYR A 152 -5.41 -4.82 16.40
CA TYR A 152 -6.37 -4.19 15.51
C TYR A 152 -7.50 -3.54 16.32
N LEU A 153 -7.64 -2.21 16.23
CA LEU A 153 -8.78 -1.51 16.84
C LEU A 153 -9.93 -1.39 15.85
N VAL A 154 -11.11 -1.83 16.26
CA VAL A 154 -12.37 -1.54 15.56
C VAL A 154 -13.17 -0.52 16.36
N THR A 155 -13.48 0.63 15.77
CA THR A 155 -14.15 1.71 16.50
C THR A 155 -15.60 1.37 16.87
N SER A 156 -16.08 1.99 17.94
CA SER A 156 -17.49 2.09 18.29
C SER A 156 -17.86 3.55 18.55
N PRO A 157 -19.15 3.95 18.42
CA PRO A 157 -19.57 5.31 18.74
C PRO A 157 -19.26 5.65 20.20
N VAL A 158 -18.45 6.71 20.40
CA VAL A 158 -18.16 7.38 21.67
C VAL A 158 -17.97 8.86 21.38
N ASP A 159 -18.22 9.74 22.36
CA ASP A 159 -18.15 11.19 22.16
C ASP A 159 -16.73 11.66 21.83
N ASN A 160 -15.73 11.06 22.47
CA ASN A 160 -14.29 11.35 22.34
C ASN A 160 -13.58 10.40 21.36
N LEU A 161 -14.20 10.11 20.22
CA LEU A 161 -13.72 9.13 19.24
C LEU A 161 -12.29 9.43 18.76
N LEU A 162 -12.01 10.68 18.39
CA LEU A 162 -10.72 11.07 17.82
C LEU A 162 -9.62 11.01 18.88
N GLU A 163 -9.92 11.49 20.08
CA GLU A 163 -8.99 11.50 21.22
C GLU A 163 -8.64 10.06 21.65
N THR A 164 -9.64 9.17 21.68
CA THR A 164 -9.44 7.75 22.02
C THR A 164 -8.59 7.03 20.99
N VAL A 165 -8.85 7.29 19.70
CA VAL A 165 -8.04 6.73 18.60
C VAL A 165 -6.63 7.27 18.65
N GLU A 166 -6.43 8.59 18.81
CA GLU A 166 -5.10 9.19 18.87
C GLU A 166 -4.31 8.67 20.09
N ALA A 167 -4.94 8.53 21.25
CA ALA A 167 -4.32 7.92 22.43
C ALA A 167 -3.91 6.46 22.17
N SER A 168 -4.70 5.70 21.41
CA SER A 168 -4.36 4.34 21.00
C SER A 168 -3.18 4.32 20.00
N LEU A 169 -3.15 5.23 19.03
CA LEU A 169 -2.03 5.39 18.09
C LEU A 169 -0.73 5.74 18.82
N LYS A 170 -0.77 6.66 19.80
CA LYS A 170 0.36 6.96 20.71
C LYS A 170 0.83 5.75 21.51
N GLY A 171 -0.08 4.82 21.80
CA GLY A 171 0.22 3.54 22.46
C GLY A 171 0.90 2.51 21.56
N GLY A 172 1.01 2.77 20.25
CA GLY A 172 1.64 1.88 19.27
C GLY A 172 0.66 1.11 18.38
N LEU A 173 -0.62 1.49 18.34
CA LEU A 173 -1.59 0.88 17.42
C LEU A 173 -1.19 1.14 15.96
N THR A 174 -1.15 0.09 15.12
CA THR A 174 -0.75 0.19 13.71
C THR A 174 -1.87 -0.15 12.71
N LEU A 175 -3.06 -0.52 13.19
CA LEU A 175 -4.19 -0.88 12.34
C LEU A 175 -5.52 -0.46 13.01
N LEU A 176 -6.27 0.39 12.30
CA LEU A 176 -7.56 0.93 12.74
C LEU A 176 -8.67 0.61 11.72
N GLN A 177 -9.84 0.20 12.20
CA GLN A 177 -11.07 0.11 11.42
C GLN A 177 -12.06 1.16 11.88
N TYR A 178 -12.45 2.06 10.99
CA TYR A 178 -13.59 2.93 11.23
C TYR A 178 -14.89 2.19 10.93
N ARG A 179 -15.68 1.97 11.97
CA ARG A 179 -16.99 1.33 11.93
C ARG A 179 -18.06 2.26 12.49
N GLU A 180 -18.93 2.73 11.59
CA GLU A 180 -20.06 3.60 11.91
C GLU A 180 -21.30 3.17 11.12
N LYS A 181 -22.31 2.66 11.82
CA LYS A 181 -23.52 2.09 11.22
C LYS A 181 -24.71 3.04 11.22
N THR A 182 -24.75 4.05 12.08
CA THR A 182 -25.97 4.83 12.33
C THR A 182 -25.87 6.30 11.93
N ALA A 183 -24.67 6.89 11.93
CA ALA A 183 -24.51 8.31 11.58
C ALA A 183 -24.82 8.62 10.10
N ASP A 184 -25.15 9.86 9.77
CA ASP A 184 -25.35 10.28 8.36
C ASP A 184 -24.03 10.28 7.56
N ASP A 185 -24.14 10.20 6.23
CA ASP A 185 -22.98 10.11 5.32
C ASP A 185 -22.04 11.31 5.43
N LEU A 186 -22.57 12.51 5.67
CA LEU A 186 -21.75 13.71 5.88
C LEU A 186 -20.87 13.56 7.13
N ILE A 187 -21.44 13.07 8.22
CA ILE A 187 -20.74 12.86 9.49
C ILE A 187 -19.72 11.73 9.34
N ARG A 188 -20.11 10.61 8.71
CA ARG A 188 -19.22 9.49 8.41
C ARG A 188 -18.00 9.96 7.61
N LEU A 189 -18.22 10.72 6.54
CA LEU A 189 -17.16 11.22 5.66
C LEU A 189 -16.21 12.17 6.40
N GLN A 190 -16.74 13.11 7.19
CA GLN A 190 -15.92 14.03 7.98
C GLN A 190 -15.07 13.30 9.02
N ARG A 191 -15.65 12.34 9.76
CA ARG A 191 -14.93 11.53 10.75
C ARG A 191 -13.87 10.64 10.08
N ALA A 192 -14.22 9.98 8.99
CA ALA A 192 -13.31 9.12 8.24
C ALA A 192 -12.08 9.90 7.73
N ARG A 193 -12.25 11.12 7.21
CA ARG A 193 -11.12 11.97 6.79
C ARG A 193 -10.18 12.31 7.94
N LYS A 194 -10.72 12.68 9.11
CA LYS A 194 -9.92 13.00 10.30
C LYS A 194 -9.17 11.78 10.81
N LEU A 195 -9.83 10.62 10.90
CA LEU A 195 -9.21 9.36 11.32
C LEU A 195 -8.14 8.89 10.33
N LYS A 196 -8.38 9.04 9.02
CA LYS A 196 -7.39 8.73 7.98
C LYS A 196 -6.14 9.59 8.14
N GLN A 197 -6.30 10.89 8.37
CA GLN A 197 -5.15 11.78 8.60
C GLN A 197 -4.38 11.37 9.86
N LEU A 198 -5.07 11.11 10.97
CA LEU A 198 -4.42 10.61 12.19
C LEU A 198 -3.65 9.32 11.93
N CYS A 199 -4.25 8.33 11.27
CA CYS A 199 -3.54 7.08 10.96
C CYS A 199 -2.29 7.35 10.10
N HIS A 200 -2.38 8.24 9.12
CA HIS A 200 -1.24 8.63 8.29
C HIS A 200 -0.10 9.25 9.12
N ASP A 201 -0.42 10.19 10.01
CA ASP A 201 0.57 10.90 10.84
C ASP A 201 1.33 9.96 11.78
N TYR A 202 0.69 8.85 12.20
CA TYR A 202 1.28 7.83 13.07
C TYR A 202 1.76 6.58 12.32
N GLY A 203 1.69 6.55 10.98
CA GLY A 203 2.11 5.40 10.17
C GLY A 203 1.28 4.13 10.38
N ALA A 204 -0.01 4.27 10.70
CA ALA A 204 -0.97 3.18 10.88
C ALA A 204 -1.87 2.98 9.64
N LEU A 205 -2.35 1.75 9.46
CA LEU A 205 -3.34 1.42 8.42
C LEU A 205 -4.73 1.88 8.81
N PHE A 206 -5.44 2.46 7.84
CA PHE A 206 -6.83 2.90 7.99
C PHE A 206 -7.79 2.10 7.10
N ILE A 207 -8.70 1.36 7.73
CA ILE A 207 -9.68 0.48 7.07
C ILE A 207 -11.10 1.01 7.30
N ILE A 208 -11.93 1.01 6.25
CA ILE A 208 -13.36 1.30 6.36
C ILE A 208 -14.17 0.01 6.48
N ASN A 209 -15.07 -0.05 7.46
CA ASN A 209 -16.00 -1.16 7.59
C ASN A 209 -17.13 -1.07 6.55
N ASP A 210 -17.41 -2.19 5.87
CA ASP A 210 -18.50 -2.48 4.92
C ASP A 210 -18.52 -1.60 3.63
N ARG A 211 -18.22 -0.30 3.72
CA ARG A 211 -18.45 0.71 2.68
C ARG A 211 -17.25 0.96 1.76
N VAL A 212 -17.27 0.29 0.62
CA VAL A 212 -16.29 0.47 -0.47
C VAL A 212 -16.28 1.89 -1.04
N ASP A 213 -17.45 2.50 -1.18
CA ASP A 213 -17.61 3.87 -1.67
C ASP A 213 -16.94 4.90 -0.75
N LEU A 214 -17.15 4.77 0.57
CA LEU A 214 -16.52 5.64 1.57
C LEU A 214 -15.00 5.44 1.59
N ALA A 215 -14.52 4.20 1.46
CA ALA A 215 -13.09 3.90 1.38
C ALA A 215 -12.41 4.62 0.20
N LEU A 216 -13.05 4.62 -0.96
CA LEU A 216 -12.57 5.36 -2.13
C LEU A 216 -12.62 6.88 -1.90
N ALA A 217 -13.69 7.39 -1.31
CA ALA A 217 -13.90 8.83 -1.09
C ALA A 217 -12.89 9.48 -0.13
N VAL A 218 -12.27 8.69 0.77
CA VAL A 218 -11.26 9.18 1.73
C VAL A 218 -9.85 8.64 1.46
N ASP A 219 -9.68 7.89 0.37
CA ASP A 219 -8.44 7.17 0.05
C ASP A 219 -7.94 6.32 1.23
N ALA A 220 -8.81 5.46 1.75
CA ALA A 220 -8.48 4.51 2.79
C ALA A 220 -7.56 3.39 2.25
N ASP A 221 -6.81 2.75 3.15
CA ASP A 221 -5.90 1.65 2.80
C ASP A 221 -6.65 0.38 2.42
N GLY A 222 -7.91 0.26 2.82
CA GLY A 222 -8.73 -0.90 2.52
C GLY A 222 -10.12 -0.87 3.13
N VAL A 223 -10.80 -2.01 2.99
CA VAL A 223 -12.11 -2.28 3.59
C VAL A 223 -12.09 -3.56 4.42
N HIS A 224 -13.03 -3.68 5.35
CA HIS A 224 -13.37 -4.94 5.99
C HIS A 224 -14.83 -5.27 5.71
N LEU A 225 -15.10 -6.47 5.21
CA LEU A 225 -16.42 -6.89 4.75
C LEU A 225 -16.93 -8.04 5.62
N GLY A 226 -18.20 -7.97 6.01
CA GLY A 226 -18.97 -9.07 6.58
C GLY A 226 -19.55 -10.00 5.53
N GLN A 227 -20.15 -11.11 5.99
CA GLN A 227 -20.65 -12.16 5.10
C GLN A 227 -21.79 -11.71 4.17
N GLN A 228 -22.57 -10.71 4.62
CA GLN A 228 -23.71 -10.14 3.90
C GLN A 228 -23.36 -8.86 3.12
N ASP A 229 -22.11 -8.41 3.19
CA ASP A 229 -21.66 -7.22 2.47
C ASP A 229 -21.23 -7.56 1.05
N MET A 230 -20.74 -6.55 0.31
CA MET A 230 -20.25 -6.71 -1.07
C MET A 230 -19.31 -7.91 -1.21
N PRO A 231 -19.43 -8.74 -2.27
CA PRO A 231 -18.49 -9.82 -2.52
C PRO A 231 -17.07 -9.30 -2.74
N ILE A 232 -16.06 -10.06 -2.30
CA ILE A 232 -14.64 -9.66 -2.41
C ILE A 232 -14.26 -9.37 -3.86
N ALA A 233 -14.71 -10.19 -4.81
CA ALA A 233 -14.43 -10.00 -6.23
C ALA A 233 -14.91 -8.63 -6.75
N VAL A 234 -16.09 -8.18 -6.32
CA VAL A 234 -16.65 -6.88 -6.74
C VAL A 234 -15.91 -5.74 -6.03
N ALA A 235 -15.64 -5.87 -4.73
CA ALA A 235 -14.86 -4.89 -3.99
C ALA A 235 -13.45 -4.73 -4.59
N ARG A 236 -12.81 -5.82 -5.01
CA ARG A 236 -11.49 -5.82 -5.68
C ARG A 236 -11.52 -5.09 -7.02
N GLN A 237 -12.58 -5.25 -7.81
CA GLN A 237 -12.76 -4.52 -9.07
C GLN A 237 -12.85 -3.00 -8.85
N LEU A 238 -13.53 -2.56 -7.79
CA LEU A 238 -13.70 -1.14 -7.46
C LEU A 238 -12.46 -0.52 -6.81
N LEU A 239 -11.84 -1.24 -5.86
CA LEU A 239 -10.72 -0.73 -5.06
C LEU A 239 -9.37 -0.85 -5.78
N GLY A 240 -9.28 -1.72 -6.77
CA GLY A 240 -8.05 -2.11 -7.44
C GLY A 240 -7.23 -3.14 -6.65
N PRO A 241 -6.10 -3.58 -7.23
CA PRO A 241 -5.30 -4.67 -6.68
C PRO A 241 -4.53 -4.33 -5.41
N GLN A 242 -4.41 -3.05 -5.06
CA GLN A 242 -3.44 -2.58 -4.03
C GLN A 242 -4.04 -2.27 -2.66
N ARG A 243 -5.37 -2.14 -2.55
CA ARG A 243 -6.03 -1.86 -1.27
C ARG A 243 -6.35 -3.16 -0.54
N LEU A 244 -6.31 -3.13 0.78
CA LEU A 244 -6.56 -4.30 1.60
C LEU A 244 -8.06 -4.62 1.63
N ILE A 245 -8.41 -5.90 1.57
CA ILE A 245 -9.77 -6.41 1.72
C ILE A 245 -9.77 -7.47 2.82
N GLY A 246 -10.35 -7.11 3.96
CA GLY A 246 -10.59 -8.02 5.07
C GLY A 246 -11.94 -8.72 4.96
N ARG A 247 -12.02 -9.95 5.47
CA ARG A 247 -13.30 -10.68 5.57
C ARG A 247 -13.56 -11.18 6.99
N SER A 248 -14.75 -10.95 7.53
CA SER A 248 -15.19 -11.59 8.77
C SER A 248 -15.52 -13.06 8.53
N THR A 249 -15.02 -13.95 9.37
CA THR A 249 -15.23 -15.39 9.28
C THR A 249 -15.62 -15.95 10.65
N THR A 250 -16.56 -16.89 10.67
CA THR A 250 -17.16 -17.47 11.88
C THR A 250 -16.96 -18.98 11.96
N ASN A 251 -16.44 -19.62 10.91
CA ASN A 251 -16.22 -21.06 10.82
C ASN A 251 -15.19 -21.39 9.73
N GLN A 252 -14.79 -22.67 9.68
CA GLN A 252 -13.74 -23.18 8.78
C GLN A 252 -14.08 -22.98 7.29
N GLN A 253 -15.36 -23.13 6.91
CA GLN A 253 -15.78 -22.99 5.52
C GLN A 253 -15.69 -21.54 5.06
N GLU A 254 -16.14 -20.59 5.90
CA GLU A 254 -16.01 -19.16 5.63
C GLU A 254 -14.54 -18.72 5.54
N MET A 255 -13.66 -19.29 6.37
CA MET A 255 -12.22 -19.05 6.29
C MET A 255 -11.66 -19.47 4.93
N GLN A 256 -11.93 -20.70 4.53
CA GLN A 256 -11.42 -21.22 3.27
C GLN A 256 -12.00 -20.47 2.07
N GLY A 257 -13.29 -20.11 2.13
CA GLY A 257 -13.93 -19.26 1.12
C GLY A 257 -13.24 -17.91 0.99
N ALA A 258 -13.00 -17.20 2.10
CA ALA A 258 -12.32 -15.91 2.10
C ALA A 258 -10.91 -15.97 1.50
N ILE A 259 -10.13 -17.02 1.81
CA ILE A 259 -8.80 -17.23 1.24
C ILE A 259 -8.89 -17.44 -0.28
N THR A 260 -9.77 -18.33 -0.72
CA THR A 260 -9.96 -18.63 -2.16
C THR A 260 -10.45 -17.42 -2.94
N GLU A 261 -11.29 -16.58 -2.34
CA GLU A 261 -11.79 -15.34 -2.93
C GLU A 261 -10.75 -14.20 -2.98
N GLY A 262 -9.59 -14.38 -2.35
CA GLY A 262 -8.50 -13.41 -2.37
C GLY A 262 -8.62 -12.30 -1.31
N ALA A 263 -9.14 -12.64 -0.12
CA ALA A 263 -9.03 -11.76 1.05
C ALA A 263 -7.56 -11.56 1.44
N ASP A 264 -7.18 -10.33 1.76
CA ASP A 264 -5.81 -10.01 2.21
C ASP A 264 -5.62 -10.35 3.70
N TYR A 265 -6.70 -10.38 4.47
CA TYR A 265 -6.73 -10.83 5.86
C TYR A 265 -8.14 -11.22 6.31
N ILE A 266 -8.26 -11.88 7.46
CA ILE A 266 -9.56 -12.25 8.03
C ILE A 266 -9.72 -11.90 9.51
N GLY A 267 -10.96 -11.65 9.90
CA GLY A 267 -11.37 -11.66 11.31
C GLY A 267 -11.88 -13.04 11.68
N VAL A 268 -11.32 -13.65 12.73
CA VAL A 268 -11.65 -14.99 13.23
C VAL A 268 -12.47 -14.81 14.50
N GLY A 269 -13.79 -14.97 14.42
CA GLY A 269 -14.66 -14.82 15.58
C GLY A 269 -16.16 -14.74 15.26
N PRO A 270 -17.01 -14.44 16.25
CA PRO A 270 -16.65 -13.99 17.60
C PRO A 270 -16.02 -15.12 18.45
N VAL A 271 -14.92 -14.84 19.17
CA VAL A 271 -14.29 -15.81 20.09
C VAL A 271 -15.16 -16.04 21.32
N TYR A 272 -15.64 -14.97 21.93
CA TYR A 272 -16.60 -14.99 23.04
C TYR A 272 -17.90 -14.31 22.62
N GLU A 273 -19.00 -14.57 23.34
CA GLU A 273 -20.26 -13.86 23.10
C GLU A 273 -20.05 -12.35 23.26
N THR A 274 -20.65 -11.57 22.34
CA THR A 274 -20.50 -10.11 22.37
C THR A 274 -21.85 -9.43 22.19
N PRO A 275 -22.13 -8.35 22.93
CA PRO A 275 -23.30 -7.52 22.67
C PRO A 275 -23.19 -6.73 21.34
N THR A 276 -22.00 -6.64 20.74
CA THR A 276 -21.75 -5.88 19.49
C THR A 276 -22.33 -6.56 18.24
N LYS A 277 -22.62 -7.86 18.29
CA LYS A 277 -23.34 -8.63 17.26
C LYS A 277 -24.36 -9.56 17.94
N VAL A 278 -25.51 -9.01 18.30
CA VAL A 278 -26.62 -9.73 18.96
C VAL A 278 -27.05 -10.94 18.12
N GLY A 279 -27.10 -12.13 18.73
CA GLY A 279 -27.70 -13.34 18.14
C GLY A 279 -26.76 -14.30 17.41
N LYS A 280 -25.43 -14.10 17.42
CA LYS A 280 -24.47 -15.10 16.92
C LYS A 280 -23.79 -15.83 18.08
N ALA A 281 -23.92 -17.16 18.10
CA ALA A 281 -23.16 -18.01 19.01
C ALA A 281 -21.64 -17.77 18.81
N ALA A 282 -20.89 -17.82 19.91
CA ALA A 282 -19.44 -17.74 19.86
C ALA A 282 -18.87 -18.91 19.02
N ALA A 283 -17.96 -18.62 18.10
CA ALA A 283 -17.20 -19.63 17.38
C ALA A 283 -16.19 -20.33 18.31
N GLY A 284 -15.78 -19.65 19.39
CA GLY A 284 -14.97 -20.20 20.46
C GLY A 284 -13.49 -20.35 20.11
N LEU A 285 -12.70 -20.73 21.13
CA LEU A 285 -11.26 -20.97 21.01
C LEU A 285 -10.92 -22.13 20.06
N ASN A 286 -11.84 -23.08 19.84
CA ASN A 286 -11.65 -24.16 18.87
C ASN A 286 -11.46 -23.63 17.43
N TYR A 287 -12.18 -22.57 17.07
CA TYR A 287 -12.02 -21.97 15.75
C TYR A 287 -10.70 -21.19 15.64
N VAL A 288 -10.27 -20.52 16.72
CA VAL A 288 -8.95 -19.87 16.81
C VAL A 288 -7.82 -20.89 16.62
N SER A 289 -7.87 -22.01 17.35
CA SER A 289 -6.91 -23.12 17.23
C SER A 289 -6.87 -23.74 15.83
N TYR A 290 -8.02 -23.78 15.14
CA TYR A 290 -8.08 -24.22 13.76
C TYR A 290 -7.41 -23.22 12.81
N ALA A 291 -7.70 -21.93 12.95
CA ALA A 291 -7.10 -20.87 12.14
C ALA A 291 -5.58 -20.82 12.31
N ALA A 292 -5.08 -21.00 13.54
CA ALA A 292 -3.65 -21.04 13.83
C ALA A 292 -2.90 -22.15 13.05
N LYS A 293 -3.57 -23.27 12.75
CA LYS A 293 -2.99 -24.40 12.03
C LYS A 293 -3.16 -24.34 10.51
N ASN A 294 -4.19 -23.63 10.02
CA ASN A 294 -4.66 -23.77 8.64
C ASN A 294 -4.74 -22.44 7.85
N CYS A 295 -4.64 -21.28 8.51
CA CYS A 295 -4.75 -19.99 7.82
C CYS A 295 -3.39 -19.53 7.30
N SER A 296 -3.30 -19.28 5.99
CA SER A 296 -2.06 -18.86 5.30
C SER A 296 -1.90 -17.34 5.13
N ILE A 297 -2.94 -16.58 5.47
CA ILE A 297 -2.96 -15.10 5.38
C ILE A 297 -3.04 -14.50 6.78
N PRO A 298 -2.75 -13.19 6.96
CA PRO A 298 -2.94 -12.53 8.24
C PRO A 298 -4.37 -12.72 8.76
N TRP A 299 -4.49 -13.01 10.05
CA TRP A 299 -5.79 -13.18 10.69
C TRP A 299 -5.76 -12.62 12.10
N PHE A 300 -6.91 -12.10 12.53
CA PHE A 300 -7.08 -11.46 13.84
C PHE A 300 -8.21 -12.15 14.59
N ALA A 301 -7.90 -12.74 15.75
CA ALA A 301 -8.95 -13.22 16.64
C ALA A 301 -9.78 -12.03 17.13
N ILE A 302 -11.10 -12.12 17.06
CA ILE A 302 -11.99 -11.00 17.39
C ILE A 302 -13.22 -11.47 18.17
N GLY A 303 -13.72 -10.62 19.06
CA GLY A 303 -15.03 -10.80 19.69
C GLY A 303 -14.91 -11.11 21.18
N GLY A 304 -15.21 -10.11 22.00
CA GLY A 304 -15.22 -10.23 23.45
C GLY A 304 -13.83 -10.33 24.10
N ILE A 305 -12.77 -10.03 23.36
CA ILE A 305 -11.39 -10.10 23.85
C ILE A 305 -11.07 -8.86 24.69
N ASP A 306 -10.62 -9.07 25.92
CA ASP A 306 -10.17 -8.04 26.85
C ASP A 306 -8.91 -8.49 27.64
N ALA A 307 -8.48 -7.68 28.62
CA ALA A 307 -7.27 -7.97 29.39
C ALA A 307 -7.37 -9.23 30.26
N SER A 308 -8.59 -9.68 30.59
CA SER A 308 -8.83 -10.84 31.45
C SER A 308 -8.75 -12.17 30.70
N ASN A 309 -8.98 -12.17 29.38
CA ASN A 309 -9.10 -13.40 28.58
C ASN A 309 -8.14 -13.49 27.39
N ILE A 310 -7.33 -12.45 27.13
CA ILE A 310 -6.38 -12.45 26.01
C ILE A 310 -5.41 -13.64 26.05
N ASN A 311 -5.00 -14.09 27.23
CA ASN A 311 -4.05 -15.20 27.36
C ASN A 311 -4.63 -16.50 26.80
N ASP A 312 -5.91 -16.81 27.05
CA ASP A 312 -6.56 -18.00 26.48
C ASP A 312 -6.56 -17.98 24.94
N VAL A 313 -6.69 -16.78 24.36
CA VAL A 313 -6.70 -16.57 22.90
C VAL A 313 -5.29 -16.75 22.32
N ILE A 314 -4.26 -16.29 23.03
CA ILE A 314 -2.85 -16.50 22.69
C ILE A 314 -2.49 -17.99 22.81
N ASP A 315 -2.92 -18.65 23.88
CA ASP A 315 -2.72 -20.08 24.13
C ASP A 315 -3.39 -20.95 23.06
N ALA A 316 -4.52 -20.48 22.50
CA ALA A 316 -5.16 -21.08 21.32
C ALA A 316 -4.39 -20.83 20.01
N GLY A 317 -3.26 -20.11 20.04
CA GLY A 317 -2.36 -19.88 18.92
C GLY A 317 -2.53 -18.54 18.20
N ALA A 318 -3.32 -17.61 18.73
CA ALA A 318 -3.44 -16.28 18.14
C ALA A 318 -2.19 -15.44 18.36
N GLN A 319 -1.63 -14.92 17.26
CA GLN A 319 -0.55 -13.93 17.30
C GLN A 319 -1.07 -12.50 17.12
N ARG A 320 -2.34 -12.36 16.70
CA ARG A 320 -2.97 -11.05 16.45
C ARG A 320 -4.40 -11.06 16.97
N VAL A 321 -4.81 -9.95 17.56
CA VAL A 321 -6.16 -9.78 18.10
C VAL A 321 -6.76 -8.47 17.63
N ALA A 322 -8.08 -8.47 17.48
CA ALA A 322 -8.87 -7.29 17.25
C ALA A 322 -9.79 -7.01 18.44
N VAL A 323 -9.83 -5.76 18.87
CA VAL A 323 -10.59 -5.31 20.04
C VAL A 323 -11.47 -4.11 19.69
N VAL A 324 -12.57 -3.98 20.42
CA VAL A 324 -13.50 -2.84 20.32
C VAL A 324 -13.54 -2.13 21.66
N ARG A 325 -14.32 -2.65 22.61
CA ARG A 325 -14.61 -2.02 23.91
C ARG A 325 -13.36 -1.82 24.75
N SER A 326 -12.44 -2.80 24.72
CA SER A 326 -11.21 -2.80 25.53
C SER A 326 -10.36 -1.55 25.31
N LEU A 327 -10.42 -0.93 24.13
CA LEU A 327 -9.77 0.37 23.86
C LEU A 327 -10.77 1.52 23.81
N MET A 328 -11.92 1.33 23.15
CA MET A 328 -12.90 2.41 22.97
C MET A 328 -13.54 2.90 24.28
N GLN A 329 -13.51 2.09 25.34
CA GLN A 329 -14.06 2.40 26.67
C GLN A 329 -12.96 2.44 27.75
N ALA A 330 -11.68 2.46 27.36
CA ALA A 330 -10.59 2.55 28.31
C ALA A 330 -10.46 3.97 28.85
N GLU A 331 -10.28 4.12 30.17
CA GLU A 331 -9.92 5.40 30.78
C GLU A 331 -8.55 5.89 30.28
N GLN A 332 -7.63 4.95 30.02
CA GLN A 332 -6.27 5.24 29.53
C GLN A 332 -5.95 4.40 28.28
N PRO A 333 -6.48 4.75 27.09
CA PRO A 333 -6.32 3.95 25.87
C PRO A 333 -4.86 3.70 25.48
N THR A 334 -3.96 4.65 25.77
CA THR A 334 -2.52 4.49 25.53
C THR A 334 -1.93 3.32 26.32
N LEU A 335 -2.17 3.26 27.64
CA LEU A 335 -1.65 2.19 28.49
C LEU A 335 -2.26 0.84 28.16
N VAL A 336 -3.57 0.82 27.86
CA VAL A 336 -4.24 -0.42 27.46
C VAL A 336 -3.67 -0.93 26.13
N THR A 337 -3.45 -0.05 25.15
CA THR A 337 -2.80 -0.42 23.88
C THR A 337 -1.42 -1.05 24.12
N GLN A 338 -0.59 -0.41 24.94
CA GLN A 338 0.74 -0.91 25.29
C GLN A 338 0.67 -2.28 25.99
N TYR A 339 -0.30 -2.47 26.89
CA TYR A 339 -0.55 -3.76 27.54
C TYR A 339 -0.84 -4.85 26.51
N PHE A 340 -1.82 -4.65 25.61
CA PHE A 340 -2.17 -5.62 24.57
C PHE A 340 -0.96 -5.97 23.70
N ILE A 341 -0.24 -4.96 23.22
CA ILE A 341 0.97 -5.14 22.42
C ILE A 341 2.02 -5.96 23.19
N SER A 342 2.24 -5.66 24.47
CA SER A 342 3.19 -6.40 25.30
C SER A 342 2.83 -7.88 25.46
N GLN A 343 1.53 -8.22 25.55
CA GLN A 343 1.10 -9.61 25.63
C GLN A 343 1.36 -10.35 24.32
N LEU A 344 1.07 -9.72 23.18
CA LEU A 344 1.20 -10.34 21.85
C LEU A 344 2.67 -10.55 21.41
N TYR A 345 3.60 -9.81 22.02
CA TYR A 345 5.04 -9.98 21.80
C TYR A 345 5.72 -10.95 22.76
N ARG A 346 5.04 -11.49 23.78
CA ARG A 346 5.58 -12.55 24.63
C ARG A 346 5.72 -13.82 23.79
N LYS A 347 6.95 -14.10 23.35
CA LYS A 347 7.37 -15.40 22.82
C LYS A 347 8.39 -16.00 23.76
#